data_AF-D5W764-F1
#
_entry.id   AF-D5W764-F1
#
_cell.length_a   1.000
_cell.length_b   1.000
_cell.length_c   1.000
_cell.angle_alpha   90.00
_cell.angle_beta   90.00
_cell.angle_gamma   90.00
#
_symmetry.space_group_name_H-M   'P 1'
#
loop_
_entity.id
_entity.type
_entity.pdbx_description
1 polymer ?
#
loop_
_entity_poly.entity_id
_entity_poly.type
_entity_poly.pdbx_seq_one_letter_code
_entity_poly.pdbx_strand_id
1 'polypeptide(L)'
;MYSKHKKRQRAVDDSFSLRSGGASAWFSNGMALKSTIYKAELQIADMDRHYYADHSLTIARHPSETDERMMVRVAAFALFAQERLEFCKGLSDVDEPDLWAKDLTGAIDTWIEVGQPDERRIAKASGRANHVVVIAYGGRTSEIWWQGVRNKVERLRNVTVWTLGEDVAASLGSLAERTMRLQCTVQDGEAWLGSAEADAVKIDWTVLKAPADA
;
A
#
# COMPACT_ATOMS: atom_id res chain seq x y z
N MET A 1 14.99 26.05 85.78
CA MET A 1 13.60 25.95 85.26
C MET A 1 13.26 24.47 85.05
N TYR A 2 12.25 23.98 85.79
CA TYR A 2 11.29 22.88 85.53
C TYR A 2 11.65 21.78 84.48
N SER A 3 11.75 20.50 84.88
CA SER A 3 10.66 19.49 85.01
C SER A 3 10.55 18.59 83.76
N LYS A 4 11.07 17.35 83.79
CA LYS A 4 10.41 16.05 84.10
C LYS A 4 9.47 15.48 83.01
N HIS A 5 9.70 14.19 82.74
CA HIS A 5 8.76 13.13 82.26
C HIS A 5 8.41 13.16 80.76
N LYS A 6 8.22 12.05 80.04
CA LYS A 6 7.75 10.71 80.42
C LYS A 6 8.04 9.71 79.27
N LYS A 7 8.40 8.47 79.62
CA LYS A 7 8.42 7.29 78.72
C LYS A 7 7.01 6.96 78.20
N ARG A 8 6.92 6.36 77.00
CA ARG A 8 5.94 5.31 76.58
C ARG A 8 6.27 4.85 75.15
N GLN A 9 6.86 3.67 74.96
CA GLN A 9 6.20 2.38 74.64
C GLN A 9 5.23 2.46 73.45
N ARG A 10 5.61 1.85 72.31
CA ARG A 10 4.69 1.40 71.26
C ARG A 10 4.87 -0.10 71.04
N ALA A 11 3.75 -0.80 71.14
CA ALA A 11 3.52 -2.19 70.75
C ALA A 11 3.49 -2.26 69.20
N VAL A 12 4.14 -3.26 68.58
CA VAL A 12 3.65 -4.60 68.17
C VAL A 12 2.48 -4.54 67.18
N ASP A 13 2.87 -4.81 65.93
CA ASP A 13 2.31 -5.71 64.91
C ASP A 13 0.83 -5.75 64.50
N ASP A 14 0.73 -5.85 63.17
CA ASP A 14 -0.04 -6.84 62.40
C ASP A 14 -1.36 -6.47 61.71
N SER A 15 -1.36 -6.88 60.44
CA SER A 15 -2.49 -7.24 59.59
C SER A 15 -3.32 -6.12 58.95
N PHE A 16 -2.84 -5.62 57.80
CA PHE A 16 -3.71 -5.02 56.78
C PHE A 16 -4.03 -6.08 55.72
N SER A 17 -5.19 -6.72 55.89
CA SER A 17 -5.72 -7.79 55.06
C SER A 17 -6.55 -7.25 53.89
N LEU A 18 -6.17 -7.70 52.69
CA LEU A 18 -6.95 -8.03 51.49
C LEU A 18 -7.79 -6.94 50.78
N ARG A 19 -7.28 -6.66 49.58
CA ARG A 19 -7.86 -5.99 48.42
C ARG A 19 -9.21 -6.61 48.00
N SER A 20 -10.17 -5.76 47.67
CA SER A 20 -11.21 -6.04 46.67
C SER A 20 -11.22 -4.91 45.65
N GLY A 21 -10.40 -5.08 44.60
CA GLY A 21 -10.43 -4.23 43.41
C GLY A 21 -11.64 -4.60 42.57
N GLY A 22 -12.63 -3.70 42.50
CA GLY A 22 -13.66 -3.75 41.48
C GLY A 22 -13.02 -3.49 40.13
N ALA A 23 -12.93 -4.54 39.30
CA ALA A 23 -12.48 -4.42 37.93
C ALA A 23 -13.47 -3.55 37.14
N SER A 24 -13.00 -2.36 36.74
CA SER A 24 -13.58 -1.62 35.65
C SER A 24 -13.49 -2.49 34.40
N ALA A 25 -14.64 -2.91 33.87
CA ALA A 25 -14.72 -3.53 32.56
C ALA A 25 -14.42 -2.45 31.50
N TRP A 26 -13.12 -2.28 31.21
CA TRP A 26 -12.67 -1.57 30.03
C TRP A 26 -13.13 -2.38 28.82
N PHE A 27 -14.14 -1.88 28.11
CA PHE A 27 -14.44 -2.32 26.75
C PHE A 27 -13.27 -1.91 25.84
N SER A 28 -12.20 -2.72 25.81
CA SER A 28 -11.21 -2.66 24.73
C SER A 28 -11.70 -3.50 23.56
N ASN A 29 -12.73 -3.02 22.86
CA ASN A 29 -12.93 -3.36 21.46
C ASN A 29 -12.28 -2.26 20.63
N GLY A 30 -10.95 -2.32 20.52
CA GLY A 30 -10.26 -1.68 19.40
C GLY A 30 -10.74 -2.38 18.13
N MET A 31 -11.82 -1.88 17.53
CA MET A 31 -12.26 -2.33 16.22
C MET A 31 -11.17 -1.94 15.20
N ALA A 32 -10.29 -2.89 14.86
CA ALA A 32 -9.62 -2.84 13.58
C ALA A 32 -10.74 -2.83 12.53
N LEU A 33 -10.96 -1.69 11.89
CA LEU A 33 -11.94 -1.56 10.83
C LEU A 33 -11.62 -2.63 9.77
N LYS A 34 -12.61 -3.46 9.44
CA LYS A 34 -12.43 -4.53 8.45
C LYS A 34 -12.24 -3.91 7.07
N SER A 35 -11.40 -4.53 6.25
CA SER A 35 -11.23 -4.12 4.86
C SER A 35 -12.56 -4.25 4.09
N THR A 36 -12.77 -3.34 3.15
CA THR A 36 -13.96 -3.34 2.29
C THR A 36 -13.61 -4.03 0.98
N ILE A 37 -14.38 -5.05 0.59
CA ILE A 37 -14.05 -5.91 -0.56
C ILE A 37 -14.64 -5.35 -1.85
N TYR A 38 -13.83 -4.87 -2.77
CA TYR A 38 -14.23 -4.45 -4.11
C TYR A 38 -14.05 -5.60 -5.10
N LYS A 39 -14.87 -5.61 -6.15
CA LYS A 39 -14.74 -6.56 -7.26
C LYS A 39 -14.57 -5.80 -8.57
N ALA A 40 -13.70 -6.26 -9.44
CA ALA A 40 -13.54 -5.70 -10.77
C ALA A 40 -13.44 -6.82 -11.80
N GLU A 41 -14.29 -6.79 -12.82
CA GLU A 41 -14.04 -7.52 -14.06
C GLU A 41 -13.21 -6.59 -14.96
N LEU A 42 -11.93 -6.89 -15.12
CA LEU A 42 -10.98 -6.07 -15.87
C LEU A 42 -10.62 -6.75 -17.19
N GLN A 43 -10.95 -6.10 -18.30
CA GLN A 43 -10.54 -6.52 -19.63
C GLN A 43 -9.32 -5.72 -20.04
N ILE A 44 -8.25 -6.41 -20.44
CA ILE A 44 -7.00 -5.77 -20.87
C ILE A 44 -6.79 -6.04 -22.35
N ALA A 45 -6.60 -4.97 -23.09
CA ALA A 45 -6.20 -4.96 -24.48
C ALA A 45 -4.89 -4.17 -24.58
N ASP A 46 -3.76 -4.83 -24.42
CA ASP A 46 -2.42 -4.23 -24.51
C ASP A 46 -1.79 -4.59 -25.85
N MET A 47 -1.78 -3.63 -26.78
CA MET A 47 -1.31 -3.82 -28.15
C MET A 47 0.21 -3.87 -28.20
N ASP A 48 0.86 -3.13 -27.31
CA ASP A 48 2.32 -2.98 -27.26
C ASP A 48 2.99 -4.27 -26.81
N ARG A 49 2.38 -4.97 -25.84
CA ARG A 49 2.84 -6.27 -25.32
C ARG A 49 2.13 -7.46 -25.95
N HIS A 50 1.14 -7.22 -26.82
CA HIS A 50 0.22 -8.23 -27.35
C HIS A 50 -0.43 -9.07 -26.24
N TYR A 51 -0.82 -8.42 -25.14
CA TYR A 51 -1.46 -9.05 -24.00
C TYR A 51 -2.97 -8.76 -23.98
N TYR A 52 -3.77 -9.82 -24.12
CA TYR A 52 -5.23 -9.76 -24.18
C TYR A 52 -5.80 -10.73 -23.17
N ALA A 53 -6.45 -10.23 -22.12
CA ALA A 53 -6.96 -11.08 -21.06
C ALA A 53 -8.11 -10.43 -20.28
N ASP A 54 -9.00 -11.28 -19.78
CA ASP A 54 -10.02 -10.91 -18.80
C ASP A 54 -9.58 -11.38 -17.40
N HIS A 55 -9.72 -10.50 -16.41
CA HIS A 55 -9.35 -10.75 -15.03
C HIS A 55 -10.51 -10.43 -14.08
N SER A 56 -10.94 -11.43 -13.31
CA SER A 56 -11.88 -11.24 -12.20
C SER A 56 -11.12 -10.96 -10.91
N LEU A 57 -11.01 -9.68 -10.55
CA LEU A 57 -10.23 -9.20 -9.40
C LEU A 57 -11.09 -9.10 -8.14
N THR A 58 -10.55 -9.56 -7.01
CA THR A 58 -11.11 -9.31 -5.66
C THR A 58 -10.12 -8.49 -4.86
N ILE A 59 -10.49 -7.27 -4.52
CA ILE A 59 -9.59 -6.26 -3.95
C ILE A 59 -10.03 -5.95 -2.53
N ALA A 60 -9.18 -6.25 -1.55
CA ALA A 60 -9.37 -5.79 -0.19
C ALA A 60 -8.86 -4.35 -0.07
N ARG A 61 -9.76 -3.39 0.20
CA ARG A 61 -9.43 -1.99 0.46
C ARG A 61 -9.29 -1.77 1.96
N HIS A 62 -8.10 -1.37 2.42
CA HIS A 62 -7.87 -1.03 3.83
C HIS A 62 -8.68 0.24 4.21
N PRO A 63 -9.16 0.39 5.46
CA PRO A 63 -9.93 1.57 5.87
C PRO A 63 -9.21 2.92 5.67
N SER A 64 -7.87 2.91 5.73
CA SER A 64 -7.04 4.10 5.44
C SER A 64 -6.66 4.23 3.97
N GLU A 65 -6.99 3.24 3.13
CA GLU A 65 -6.77 3.33 1.69
C GLU A 65 -7.87 4.18 1.06
N THR A 66 -7.50 5.08 0.16
CA THR A 66 -8.46 5.90 -0.58
C THR A 66 -8.88 5.21 -1.88
N ASP A 67 -9.95 5.69 -2.51
CA ASP A 67 -10.38 5.14 -3.81
C ASP A 67 -9.35 5.43 -4.91
N GLU A 68 -8.70 6.60 -4.86
CA GLU A 68 -7.59 6.92 -5.77
C GLU A 68 -6.47 5.88 -5.65
N ARG A 69 -6.02 5.58 -4.43
CA ARG A 69 -4.95 4.61 -4.22
C ARG A 69 -5.34 3.21 -4.71
N MET A 70 -6.55 2.77 -4.37
CA MET A 70 -7.06 1.47 -4.79
C MET A 70 -7.08 1.38 -6.33
N MET A 71 -7.60 2.41 -7.00
CA MET A 71 -7.68 2.43 -8.46
C MET A 71 -6.32 2.58 -9.14
N VAL A 72 -5.34 3.23 -8.49
CA VAL A 72 -3.93 3.18 -8.95
C VAL A 72 -3.37 1.75 -8.83
N ARG A 73 -3.72 0.97 -7.80
CA ARG A 73 -3.34 -0.47 -7.76
C ARG A 73 -3.99 -1.27 -8.89
N VAL A 74 -5.24 -0.98 -9.26
CA VAL A 74 -5.90 -1.61 -10.42
C VAL A 74 -5.21 -1.23 -11.73
N ALA A 75 -4.89 0.05 -11.92
CA ALA A 75 -4.11 0.49 -13.07
C ALA A 75 -2.73 -0.18 -13.10
N ALA A 76 -2.05 -0.29 -11.96
CA ALA A 76 -0.78 -1.01 -11.83
C ALA A 76 -0.93 -2.49 -12.22
N PHE A 77 -2.00 -3.15 -11.79
CA PHE A 77 -2.30 -4.52 -12.23
C PHE A 77 -2.39 -4.59 -13.76
N ALA A 78 -3.14 -3.67 -14.38
CA ALA A 78 -3.35 -3.68 -15.83
C ALA A 78 -2.05 -3.45 -16.62
N LEU A 79 -1.28 -2.43 -16.24
CA LEU A 79 -0.03 -2.03 -16.91
C LEU A 79 1.07 -3.10 -16.79
N PHE A 80 1.08 -3.84 -15.69
CA PHE A 80 2.08 -4.88 -15.41
C PHE A 80 1.49 -6.30 -15.49
N ALA A 81 0.31 -6.46 -16.09
CA ALA A 81 -0.40 -7.73 -16.11
C ALA A 81 0.49 -8.83 -16.69
N GLN A 82 0.63 -9.91 -15.94
CA GLN A 82 1.42 -11.07 -16.30
C GLN A 82 0.93 -12.30 -15.53
N GLU A 83 1.48 -13.45 -15.88
CA GLU A 83 1.15 -14.69 -15.18
C GLU A 83 1.45 -14.56 -13.68
N ARG A 84 0.50 -14.97 -12.83
CA ARG A 84 0.62 -14.95 -11.36
C ARG A 84 0.80 -13.57 -10.72
N LEU A 85 0.47 -12.47 -11.41
CA LEU A 85 0.35 -11.17 -10.75
C LEU A 85 -0.87 -11.17 -9.82
N GLU A 86 -0.68 -10.79 -8.55
CA GLU A 86 -1.71 -10.86 -7.51
C GLU A 86 -1.68 -9.63 -6.61
N PHE A 87 -2.86 -9.23 -6.12
CA PHE A 87 -2.98 -8.22 -5.07
C PHE A 87 -2.53 -8.78 -3.72
N CYS A 88 -1.83 -7.95 -2.97
CA CYS A 88 -1.33 -8.27 -1.64
C CYS A 88 -2.01 -7.43 -0.57
N LYS A 89 -1.60 -7.64 0.69
CA LYS A 89 -2.13 -6.89 1.84
C LYS A 89 -1.68 -5.43 1.89
N GLY A 90 -0.61 -5.05 1.18
CA GLY A 90 -0.12 -3.67 1.04
C GLY A 90 -0.07 -2.91 2.35
N LEU A 91 -0.85 -1.84 2.47
CA LEU A 91 -0.93 -1.00 3.69
C LEU A 91 -1.23 -1.78 4.99
N SER A 92 -1.80 -2.98 4.89
CA SER A 92 -2.13 -3.82 6.06
C SER A 92 -0.96 -4.69 6.52
N ASP A 93 0.10 -4.82 5.72
CA ASP A 93 1.25 -5.69 6.00
C ASP A 93 2.54 -5.12 5.38
N VAL A 94 3.45 -4.67 6.23
CA VAL A 94 4.71 -4.05 5.79
C VAL A 94 5.67 -5.04 5.11
N ASP A 95 5.41 -6.34 5.22
CA ASP A 95 6.22 -7.38 4.58
C ASP A 95 5.72 -7.78 3.18
N GLU A 96 4.55 -7.29 2.77
CA GLU A 96 3.98 -7.53 1.45
C GLU A 96 3.92 -6.23 0.62
N PRO A 97 4.05 -6.32 -0.72
CA PRO A 97 3.82 -5.19 -1.62
C PRO A 97 2.34 -4.84 -1.73
N ASP A 98 2.00 -3.91 -2.64
CA ASP A 98 0.63 -3.78 -3.13
C ASP A 98 0.26 -4.89 -4.12
N LEU A 99 1.21 -5.24 -4.99
CA LEU A 99 1.10 -6.37 -5.91
C LEU A 99 2.45 -7.11 -6.04
N TRP A 100 2.39 -8.41 -6.31
CA TRP A 100 3.57 -9.16 -6.73
C TRP A 100 3.25 -10.18 -7.79
N ALA A 101 4.28 -10.62 -8.50
CA ALA A 101 4.26 -11.87 -9.25
C ALA A 101 5.36 -12.77 -8.69
N LYS A 102 5.03 -14.05 -8.51
CA LYS A 102 5.96 -15.07 -8.05
C LYS A 102 6.13 -16.16 -9.09
N ASP A 103 7.32 -16.74 -9.13
CA ASP A 103 7.58 -17.93 -9.92
C ASP A 103 7.04 -19.19 -9.21
N LEU A 104 7.20 -20.35 -9.86
CA LEU A 104 6.75 -21.63 -9.33
C LEU A 104 7.52 -22.10 -8.09
N THR A 105 8.67 -21.48 -7.78
CA THR A 105 9.45 -21.75 -6.56
C THR A 105 9.03 -20.87 -5.38
N GLY A 106 8.20 -19.85 -5.65
CA GLY A 106 7.77 -18.85 -4.68
C GLY A 106 8.73 -17.66 -4.56
N ALA A 107 9.79 -17.61 -5.38
CA ALA A 107 10.65 -16.44 -5.48
C ALA A 107 9.86 -15.28 -6.10
N ILE A 108 10.09 -14.06 -5.59
CA ILE A 108 9.37 -12.88 -6.08
C ILE A 108 10.06 -12.43 -7.37
N ASP A 109 9.33 -12.53 -8.46
CA ASP A 109 9.80 -12.04 -9.74
C ASP A 109 9.59 -10.52 -9.81
N THR A 110 8.35 -10.07 -9.63
CA THR A 110 7.99 -8.65 -9.69
C THR A 110 7.37 -8.19 -8.37
N TRP A 111 7.81 -7.04 -7.88
CA TRP A 111 7.30 -6.37 -6.67
C TRP A 111 6.82 -4.97 -7.04
N ILE A 112 5.54 -4.65 -6.79
CA ILE A 112 4.95 -3.36 -7.15
C ILE A 112 4.46 -2.62 -5.90
N GLU A 113 4.92 -1.38 -5.75
CA GLU A 113 4.49 -0.44 -4.71
C GLU A 113 3.75 0.75 -5.33
N VAL A 114 2.64 1.12 -4.74
CA VAL A 114 1.85 2.29 -5.08
C VAL A 114 1.94 3.32 -3.96
N GLY A 115 2.35 4.55 -4.34
CA GLY A 115 2.51 5.68 -3.45
C GLY A 115 3.97 6.13 -3.32
N GLN A 116 4.33 6.62 -2.13
CA GLN A 116 5.60 7.30 -1.87
C GLN A 116 6.38 6.55 -0.76
N PRO A 117 6.85 5.31 -1.01
CA PRO A 117 7.54 4.50 0.00
C PRO A 117 8.89 5.11 0.38
N ASP A 118 9.30 4.93 1.64
CA ASP A 118 10.63 5.38 2.05
C ASP A 118 11.76 4.56 1.38
N GLU A 119 12.98 5.11 1.44
CA GLU A 119 14.18 4.47 0.90
C GLU A 119 14.44 3.06 1.45
N ARG A 120 14.03 2.77 2.70
CA ARG A 120 14.27 1.49 3.37
C ARG A 120 13.35 0.42 2.81
N ARG A 121 12.08 0.76 2.57
CA ARG A 121 11.10 -0.12 1.94
C ARG A 121 11.51 -0.46 0.51
N ILE A 122 11.96 0.54 -0.27
CA ILE A 122 12.43 0.31 -1.65
C ILE A 122 13.68 -0.58 -1.67
N ALA A 123 14.66 -0.32 -0.79
CA ALA A 123 15.87 -1.15 -0.69
C ALA A 123 15.54 -2.59 -0.27
N LYS A 124 14.60 -2.78 0.67
CA LYS A 124 14.12 -4.10 1.08
C LYS A 124 13.44 -4.84 -0.07
N ALA A 125 12.58 -4.17 -0.83
CA ALA A 125 11.95 -4.75 -2.01
C ALA A 125 13.00 -5.16 -3.06
N SER A 126 13.97 -4.29 -3.33
CA SER A 126 15.05 -4.52 -4.29
C SER A 126 15.87 -5.77 -3.95
N GLY A 127 16.11 -6.04 -2.66
CA GLY A 127 16.79 -7.26 -2.22
C GLY A 127 15.94 -8.53 -2.21
N ARG A 128 14.62 -8.45 -2.44
CA ARG A 128 13.67 -9.57 -2.35
C ARG A 128 13.07 -9.99 -3.69
N ALA A 129 13.17 -9.16 -4.71
CA ALA A 129 12.54 -9.39 -6.02
C ALA A 129 13.52 -9.20 -7.17
N ASN A 130 13.25 -9.88 -8.30
CA ASN A 130 14.03 -9.66 -9.53
C ASN A 130 13.79 -8.26 -10.10
N HIS A 131 12.55 -7.78 -10.03
CA HIS A 131 12.13 -6.47 -10.52
C HIS A 131 11.27 -5.75 -9.47
N VAL A 132 11.56 -4.47 -9.25
CA VAL A 132 10.77 -3.60 -8.37
C VAL A 132 10.24 -2.43 -9.18
N VAL A 133 8.94 -2.18 -9.04
CA VAL A 133 8.26 -1.03 -9.62
C VAL A 133 7.68 -0.19 -8.50
N VAL A 134 7.95 1.11 -8.53
CA VAL A 134 7.29 2.08 -7.65
C VAL A 134 6.49 3.04 -8.53
N ILE A 135 5.18 3.12 -8.28
CA ILE A 135 4.26 4.05 -8.96
C ILE A 135 3.84 5.11 -7.96
N ALA A 136 4.52 6.25 -8.01
CA ALA A 136 4.19 7.43 -7.22
C ALA A 136 3.04 8.21 -7.85
N TYR A 137 2.28 8.93 -7.02
CA TYR A 137 1.20 9.81 -7.44
C TYR A 137 0.97 10.92 -6.39
N GLY A 138 0.27 11.99 -6.79
CA GLY A 138 0.00 13.15 -5.92
C GLY A 138 0.81 14.41 -6.29
N GLY A 139 1.18 14.55 -7.56
CA GLY A 139 1.82 15.75 -8.13
C GLY A 139 3.05 16.20 -7.34
N ARG A 140 3.01 17.45 -6.86
CA ARG A 140 4.10 18.08 -6.08
C ARG A 140 4.60 17.24 -4.90
N THR A 141 3.73 16.46 -4.24
CA THR A 141 4.17 15.61 -3.13
C THR A 141 5.09 14.48 -3.59
N SER A 142 4.81 13.89 -4.76
CA SER A 142 5.68 12.87 -5.38
C SER A 142 7.02 13.45 -5.83
N GLU A 143 7.03 14.68 -6.35
CA GLU A 143 8.29 15.37 -6.70
C GLU A 143 9.19 15.54 -5.47
N ILE A 144 8.62 16.04 -4.36
CA ILE A 144 9.36 16.25 -3.11
C ILE A 144 9.87 14.91 -2.56
N TRP A 145 9.02 13.89 -2.54
CA TRP A 145 9.39 12.53 -2.15
C TRP A 145 10.57 12.01 -2.97
N TRP A 146 10.51 12.16 -4.30
CA TRP A 146 11.55 11.68 -5.20
C TRP A 146 12.89 12.34 -4.89
N GLN A 147 12.93 13.67 -4.71
CA GLN A 147 14.17 14.37 -4.33
C GLN A 147 14.77 13.83 -3.03
N GLY A 148 13.93 13.40 -2.08
CA GLY A 148 14.36 12.82 -0.82
C GLY A 148 15.02 11.44 -0.95
N VAL A 149 14.50 10.58 -1.83
CA VAL A 149 14.95 9.17 -1.95
C VAL A 149 15.91 8.91 -3.12
N ARG A 150 15.93 9.79 -4.13
CA ARG A 150 16.60 9.62 -5.43
C ARG A 150 18.04 9.11 -5.32
N ASN A 151 18.89 9.77 -4.53
CA ASN A 151 20.33 9.45 -4.44
C ASN A 151 20.62 8.00 -4.02
N LYS A 152 19.73 7.38 -3.24
CA LYS A 152 19.87 5.98 -2.83
C LYS A 152 19.19 5.05 -3.83
N VAL A 153 17.99 5.41 -4.27
CA VAL A 153 17.20 4.60 -5.19
C VAL A 153 17.86 4.46 -6.57
N GLU A 154 18.53 5.50 -7.08
CA GLU A 154 19.24 5.46 -8.37
C GLU A 154 20.28 4.33 -8.47
N ARG A 155 20.90 3.96 -7.35
CA ARG A 155 21.92 2.90 -7.27
C ARG A 155 21.34 1.49 -7.33
N LEU A 156 20.04 1.34 -7.10
CA LEU A 156 19.35 0.05 -7.16
C LEU A 156 19.09 -0.30 -8.63
N ARG A 157 19.75 -1.34 -9.14
CA ARG A 157 19.74 -1.67 -10.58
C ARG A 157 18.40 -2.22 -11.08
N ASN A 158 17.67 -2.89 -10.21
CA ASN A 158 16.40 -3.56 -10.52
C ASN A 158 15.14 -2.74 -10.13
N VAL A 159 15.31 -1.46 -9.80
CA VAL A 159 14.19 -0.58 -9.43
C VAL A 159 13.81 0.31 -10.60
N THR A 160 12.54 0.33 -10.93
CA THR A 160 11.90 1.30 -11.83
C THR A 160 11.00 2.21 -11.00
N VAL A 161 11.03 3.51 -11.29
CA VAL A 161 10.18 4.49 -10.59
C VAL A 161 9.42 5.31 -11.62
N TRP A 162 8.10 5.28 -11.52
CA TRP A 162 7.17 6.11 -12.27
C TRP A 162 6.51 7.11 -11.32
N THR A 163 6.13 8.26 -11.87
CA THR A 163 5.14 9.13 -11.24
C THR A 163 3.99 9.35 -12.20
N LEU A 164 2.75 9.21 -11.72
CA LEU A 164 1.56 9.55 -12.49
C LEU A 164 1.44 11.08 -12.62
N GLY A 165 0.73 11.51 -13.67
CA GLY A 165 0.27 12.89 -13.82
C GLY A 165 -0.57 13.36 -12.61
N GLU A 166 -0.62 14.67 -12.40
CA GLU A 166 -1.19 15.27 -11.17
C GLU A 166 -2.62 14.81 -10.87
N ASP A 167 -3.48 14.79 -11.88
CA ASP A 167 -4.91 14.48 -11.73
C ASP A 167 -5.26 13.01 -11.97
N VAL A 168 -4.33 12.20 -12.50
CA VAL A 168 -4.60 10.82 -12.93
C VAL A 168 -5.17 9.98 -11.80
N ALA A 169 -4.59 10.05 -10.59
CA ALA A 169 -5.05 9.27 -9.46
C ALA A 169 -6.48 9.66 -9.02
N ALA A 170 -6.81 10.96 -9.07
CA ALA A 170 -8.14 11.45 -8.76
C ALA A 170 -9.17 11.00 -9.81
N SER A 171 -8.82 11.13 -11.10
CA SER A 171 -9.65 10.65 -12.20
C SER A 171 -9.88 9.14 -12.14
N LEU A 172 -8.84 8.35 -11.86
CA LEU A 172 -8.96 6.91 -11.65
C LEU A 172 -9.86 6.60 -10.45
N GLY A 173 -9.72 7.33 -9.34
CA GLY A 173 -10.56 7.18 -8.15
C GLY A 173 -12.05 7.41 -8.44
N SER A 174 -12.39 8.27 -9.40
CA SER A 174 -13.79 8.52 -9.79
C SER A 174 -14.47 7.33 -10.48
N LEU A 175 -13.70 6.36 -11.00
CA LEU A 175 -14.22 5.11 -11.58
C LEU A 175 -14.55 4.05 -10.51
N ALA A 176 -14.25 4.32 -9.23
CA ALA A 176 -14.37 3.34 -8.17
C ALA A 176 -15.83 3.05 -7.82
N GLU A 177 -16.23 1.78 -7.99
CA GLU A 177 -17.52 1.26 -7.56
C GLU A 177 -17.36 -0.06 -6.81
N ARG A 178 -18.32 -0.44 -5.96
CA ARG A 178 -18.24 -1.71 -5.20
C ARG A 178 -18.04 -2.93 -6.09
N THR A 179 -18.63 -2.90 -7.29
CA THR A 179 -18.46 -3.89 -8.36
C THR A 179 -18.27 -3.14 -9.67
N MET A 180 -17.10 -3.28 -10.29
CA MET A 180 -16.72 -2.54 -11.49
C MET A 180 -16.60 -3.47 -12.69
N ARG A 181 -16.88 -2.93 -13.87
CA ARG A 181 -16.48 -3.51 -15.15
C ARG A 181 -15.59 -2.51 -15.85
N LEU A 182 -14.32 -2.86 -16.01
CA LEU A 182 -13.27 -1.97 -16.47
C LEU A 182 -12.66 -2.50 -17.75
N GLN A 183 -12.29 -1.58 -18.63
CA GLN A 183 -11.49 -1.88 -19.81
C GLN A 183 -10.21 -1.05 -19.76
N CYS A 184 -9.08 -1.72 -19.84
CA CYS A 184 -7.78 -1.10 -20.04
C CYS A 184 -7.30 -1.32 -21.47
N THR A 185 -6.92 -0.25 -22.15
CA THR A 185 -6.28 -0.32 -23.46
C THR A 185 -4.89 0.30 -23.36
N VAL A 186 -3.88 -0.38 -23.90
CA VAL A 186 -2.51 0.13 -24.01
C VAL A 186 -2.11 0.08 -25.48
N GLN A 187 -1.67 1.21 -26.02
CA GLN A 187 -1.23 1.32 -27.40
C GLN A 187 -0.29 2.51 -27.58
N ASP A 188 0.78 2.32 -28.34
CA ASP A 188 1.74 3.36 -28.72
C ASP A 188 2.37 4.05 -27.50
N GLY A 189 2.59 3.30 -26.41
CA GLY A 189 3.15 3.79 -25.15
C GLY A 189 2.16 4.57 -24.29
N GLU A 190 0.88 4.65 -24.69
CA GLU A 190 -0.18 5.31 -23.94
C GLU A 190 -1.15 4.26 -23.36
N ALA A 191 -1.73 4.56 -22.20
CA ALA A 191 -2.73 3.69 -21.57
C ALA A 191 -3.98 4.46 -21.16
N TRP A 192 -5.12 3.79 -21.25
CA TRP A 192 -6.41 4.28 -20.78
C TRP A 192 -7.11 3.22 -19.95
N LEU A 193 -7.81 3.65 -18.91
CA LEU A 193 -8.69 2.81 -18.11
C LEU A 193 -10.06 3.47 -18.05
N GLY A 194 -11.11 2.75 -18.46
CA GLY A 194 -12.48 3.25 -18.43
C GLY A 194 -13.47 2.20 -17.96
N SER A 195 -14.72 2.62 -17.82
CA SER A 195 -15.88 1.75 -17.63
C SER A 195 -16.91 2.01 -18.74
N ALA A 196 -18.03 1.28 -18.73
CA ALA A 196 -19.13 1.56 -19.66
C ALA A 196 -19.91 2.84 -19.28
N GLU A 197 -19.76 3.33 -18.05
CA GLU A 197 -20.59 4.38 -17.45
C GLU A 197 -19.85 5.72 -17.32
N ALA A 198 -18.54 5.73 -17.51
CA ALA A 198 -17.68 6.91 -17.38
C ALA A 198 -16.64 6.97 -18.51
N ASP A 199 -16.22 8.20 -18.82
CA ASP A 199 -15.17 8.42 -19.82
C ASP A 199 -13.87 7.74 -19.41
N ALA A 200 -13.14 7.23 -20.42
CA ALA A 200 -11.86 6.58 -20.19
C ALA A 200 -10.83 7.59 -19.67
N VAL A 201 -10.21 7.25 -18.55
CA VAL A 201 -9.13 8.03 -17.95
C VAL A 201 -7.84 7.67 -18.65
N LYS A 202 -7.20 8.66 -19.30
CA LYS A 202 -5.83 8.52 -19.79
C LYS A 202 -4.90 8.42 -18.58
N ILE A 203 -4.05 7.40 -18.56
CA ILE A 203 -3.03 7.19 -17.53
C ILE A 203 -1.73 7.70 -18.12
N ASP A 204 -1.40 8.97 -17.90
CA ASP A 204 -0.08 9.50 -18.21
C ASP A 204 0.88 9.33 -17.02
N TRP A 205 2.12 8.97 -17.32
CA TRP A 205 3.19 8.85 -16.33
C TRP A 205 4.51 9.38 -16.86
N THR A 206 5.39 9.74 -15.93
CA THR A 206 6.79 10.07 -16.20
C THR A 206 7.69 9.03 -15.55
N VAL A 207 8.66 8.52 -16.31
CA VAL A 207 9.70 7.63 -15.80
C VAL A 207 10.76 8.47 -15.07
N LEU A 208 10.77 8.40 -13.74
CA LEU A 208 11.77 9.06 -12.89
C LEU A 208 13.08 8.27 -12.81
N LYS A 209 12.97 6.94 -12.90
CA LYS A 209 14.10 6.02 -12.98
C LYS A 209 13.71 4.83 -13.87
N ALA A 210 14.48 4.61 -14.92
CA ALA A 210 14.43 3.39 -15.72
C ALA A 210 15.25 2.26 -15.06
N PRO A 211 14.96 0.99 -15.37
CA PRO A 211 15.84 -0.11 -14.97
C PRO A 211 17.22 0.06 -15.62
N ALA A 212 18.26 -0.49 -14.98
CA ALA A 212 19.64 -0.28 -15.44
C ALA A 212 19.93 -0.87 -16.84
N ASP A 213 19.11 -1.83 -17.27
CA ASP A 213 19.30 -2.61 -18.50
C ASP A 213 18.16 -2.36 -19.52
N ALA A 214 17.51 -1.19 -19.46
CA ALA A 214 16.44 -0.77 -20.39
C ALA A 214 16.99 -0.39 -21.78
#